data_AF-A0A9P0GB29-F1
#
_entry.id   AF-A0A9P0GB29-F1
#
_cell.length_a   1.000
_cell.length_b   1.000
_cell.length_c   1.000
_cell.angle_alpha   90.00
_cell.angle_beta   90.00
_cell.angle_gamma   90.00
#
_symmetry.space_group_name_H-M   'P 1'
#
loop_
_entity.id
_entity.type
_entity.pdbx_description
1 polymer ?
#
loop_
_entity_poly.entity_id
_entity_poly.type
_entity_poly.pdbx_seq_one_letter_code
_entity_poly.pdbx_strand_id
1 'polypeptide(L)'
;MLKRLNYLQEKGIVISDGVFEEISYLKDFVEKRRDNEIWTRKAMYEKWLTFFQESDILERKQTLILMCQYLYAIPGHNANVERIFSLVVAQWTKERNRLQIETVESIVQTKFNFNMTCSKFHKYVMGKPDLLQKVKKSEKYN
;
A
#
# COMPACT_ATOMS: atom_id res chain seq x y z
N MET A 1 -5.42 -25.92 -10.79
CA MET A 1 -4.06 -25.42 -10.50
C MET A 1 -3.51 -24.62 -11.68
N LEU A 2 -3.40 -25.21 -12.88
CA LEU A 2 -2.95 -24.55 -14.14
C LEU A 2 -3.63 -23.20 -14.47
N LYS A 3 -4.97 -23.11 -14.41
CA LYS A 3 -5.68 -21.85 -14.70
C LYS A 3 -5.26 -20.65 -13.84
N ARG A 4 -4.86 -20.89 -12.58
CA ARG A 4 -4.43 -19.83 -11.65
C ARG A 4 -2.98 -19.42 -11.88
N LEU A 5 -2.12 -20.36 -12.29
CA LEU A 5 -0.74 -20.10 -12.67
C LEU A 5 -0.69 -19.26 -13.95
N ASN A 6 -1.49 -19.63 -14.96
CA ASN A 6 -1.60 -18.88 -16.22
C ASN A 6 -2.08 -17.44 -15.96
N TYR A 7 -3.07 -17.25 -15.08
CA TYR A 7 -3.54 -15.92 -14.71
C TYR A 7 -2.44 -15.04 -14.09
N LEU A 8 -1.59 -15.60 -13.22
CA LEU A 8 -0.49 -14.86 -12.61
C LEU A 8 0.60 -14.52 -13.63
N GLN A 9 0.92 -15.46 -14.53
CA GLN A 9 1.84 -15.22 -15.65
C GLN A 9 1.35 -14.11 -16.59
N GLU A 10 0.05 -14.08 -16.91
CA GLU A 10 -0.58 -12.99 -17.68
C GLU A 10 -0.45 -11.62 -17.00
N LYS A 11 -0.31 -11.59 -15.67
CA LYS A 11 -0.07 -10.37 -14.88
C LYS A 11 1.42 -10.06 -14.65
N GLY A 12 2.32 -10.75 -15.37
CA GLY A 12 3.76 -10.54 -15.27
C GLY A 12 4.40 -11.18 -14.03
N ILE A 13 3.66 -12.01 -13.28
CA ILE A 13 4.17 -12.72 -12.11
C ILE A 13 4.65 -14.10 -12.58
N VAL A 14 5.93 -14.19 -12.88
CA VAL A 14 6.57 -15.45 -13.25
C VAL A 14 6.82 -16.27 -11.98
N ILE A 15 6.11 -17.38 -11.86
CA ILE A 15 6.32 -18.33 -10.77
C ILE A 15 7.51 -19.20 -11.15
N SER A 16 8.61 -19.02 -10.43
CA SER A 16 9.80 -19.86 -10.60
C SER A 16 9.57 -21.26 -10.03
N ASP A 17 10.32 -22.24 -10.52
CA ASP A 17 10.31 -23.60 -9.98
C ASP A 17 10.79 -23.64 -8.51
N GLY A 18 11.55 -22.63 -8.08
CA GLY A 18 12.03 -22.47 -6.71
C GLY A 18 10.96 -22.14 -5.67
N VAL A 19 9.70 -21.93 -6.08
CA VAL A 19 8.59 -21.57 -5.17
C VAL A 19 8.34 -22.65 -4.10
N PHE A 20 8.69 -23.90 -4.38
CA PHE A 20 8.54 -24.98 -3.41
C PHE A 20 9.48 -24.79 -2.22
N GLU A 21 10.73 -24.42 -2.47
CA GLU A 21 11.73 -24.09 -1.46
C GLU A 21 11.31 -22.83 -0.69
N GLU A 22 10.79 -21.80 -1.39
CA GLU A 22 10.29 -20.59 -0.73
C GLU A 22 9.13 -20.91 0.25
N ILE A 23 8.18 -21.76 -0.17
CA ILE A 23 7.06 -22.22 0.66
C ILE A 23 7.55 -23.08 1.82
N SER A 24 8.51 -23.97 1.59
CA SER A 24 9.09 -24.81 2.64
C SER A 24 9.76 -23.95 3.70
N TYR A 25 10.53 -22.94 3.28
CA TYR A 25 11.15 -21.97 4.19
C TYR A 25 10.11 -21.15 4.96
N LEU A 26 9.02 -20.73 4.32
CA LEU A 26 7.90 -20.06 4.99
C LEU A 26 7.25 -20.96 6.05
N LYS A 27 7.01 -22.24 5.74
CA LYS A 27 6.45 -23.20 6.68
C LYS A 27 7.33 -23.33 7.92
N ASP A 28 8.63 -23.58 7.72
CA ASP A 28 9.60 -23.69 8.82
C ASP A 28 9.62 -22.42 9.68
N PHE A 29 9.57 -21.25 9.03
CA PHE A 29 9.53 -19.95 9.71
C PHE A 29 8.31 -19.79 10.62
N VAL A 30 7.13 -20.20 10.12
CA VAL A 30 5.85 -20.13 10.83
C VAL A 30 5.78 -21.16 11.95
N GLU A 31 6.22 -22.40 11.69
CA GLU A 31 6.20 -23.49 12.67
C GLU A 31 7.04 -23.18 13.89
N LYS A 32 8.24 -22.62 13.70
CA LYS A 32 9.13 -22.16 14.80
C LYS A 32 8.50 -21.09 15.70
N ARG A 33 7.44 -20.41 15.24
CA ARG A 33 6.76 -19.33 15.96
C ARG A 33 5.33 -19.69 16.36
N ARG A 34 4.88 -20.92 16.11
CA ARG A 34 3.50 -21.35 16.33
C ARG A 34 3.01 -21.06 17.75
N ASP A 35 3.85 -21.34 18.75
CA ASP A 35 3.50 -21.22 20.16
C ASP A 35 3.86 -19.85 20.76
N ASN A 36 4.40 -18.93 19.94
CA ASN A 36 4.70 -17.58 20.38
C ASN A 36 3.41 -16.73 20.36
N GLU A 37 2.94 -16.32 21.55
CA GLU A 37 1.69 -15.57 21.73
C GLU A 37 1.71 -14.20 21.02
N ILE A 38 2.84 -13.51 21.05
CA ILE A 38 3.01 -12.21 20.38
C ILE A 38 2.89 -12.39 18.87
N TRP A 39 3.54 -13.42 18.32
CA TRP A 39 3.46 -13.77 16.90
C TRP A 39 2.04 -14.13 16.48
N THR A 40 1.34 -14.97 17.26
CA THR A 40 0.00 -15.44 16.89
C THR A 40 -1.00 -14.28 16.80
N ARG A 41 -0.88 -13.29 17.70
CA ARG A 41 -1.72 -12.08 17.74
C ARG A 41 -1.45 -11.06 16.62
N LYS A 42 -0.30 -11.13 15.93
CA LYS A 42 0.02 -10.22 14.80
C LYS A 42 -1.03 -10.33 13.70
N ALA A 43 -1.39 -9.19 13.11
CA ALA A 43 -2.19 -9.14 11.90
C ALA A 43 -1.45 -9.81 10.73
N MET A 44 -2.19 -10.28 9.73
CA MET A 44 -1.60 -11.03 8.62
C MET A 44 -0.50 -10.23 7.88
N TYR A 45 -0.71 -8.93 7.65
CA TYR A 45 0.29 -8.09 6.99
C TYR A 45 1.58 -7.95 7.83
N GLU A 46 1.46 -7.88 9.16
CA GLU A 46 2.62 -7.82 10.07
C GLU A 46 3.41 -9.13 10.06
N LYS A 47 2.72 -10.27 9.92
CA LYS A 47 3.37 -11.59 9.79
C LYS A 47 4.20 -11.67 8.52
N TRP A 48 3.65 -11.21 7.39
CA TRP A 48 4.39 -11.11 6.13
C TRP A 48 5.58 -10.14 6.22
N LEU A 49 5.38 -8.95 6.79
CA LEU A 49 6.46 -7.99 7.00
C LEU A 49 7.59 -8.60 7.83
N THR A 50 7.25 -9.24 8.94
CA THR A 50 8.22 -9.93 9.81
C THR A 50 8.97 -11.00 9.04
N PHE A 51 8.27 -11.83 8.26
CA PHE A 51 8.90 -12.85 7.43
C PHE A 51 9.90 -12.23 6.45
N PHE A 52 9.51 -11.19 5.70
CA PHE A 52 10.39 -10.57 4.70
C PHE A 52 11.54 -9.77 5.31
N GLN A 53 11.38 -9.22 6.52
CA GLN A 53 12.42 -8.45 7.22
C GLN A 53 13.44 -9.34 7.95
N GLU A 54 13.00 -10.44 8.57
CA GLU A 54 13.87 -11.32 9.37
C GLU A 54 14.65 -12.35 8.54
N SER A 55 14.60 -12.28 7.22
CA SER A 55 15.30 -13.22 6.35
C SER A 55 16.46 -12.61 5.62
N ASP A 56 17.61 -13.25 5.75
CA ASP A 56 18.88 -12.75 5.22
C ASP A 56 19.03 -12.90 3.70
N ILE A 57 18.14 -13.63 3.01
CA ILE A 57 18.30 -13.95 1.59
C ILE A 57 17.00 -13.63 0.82
N LEU A 58 17.01 -12.49 0.12
CA LEU A 58 15.91 -12.00 -0.70
C LEU A 58 15.58 -12.95 -1.87
N GLU A 59 16.61 -13.57 -2.46
CA GLU A 59 16.50 -14.51 -3.57
C GLU A 59 15.70 -15.77 -3.20
N ARG A 60 15.66 -16.14 -1.92
CA ARG A 60 14.86 -17.28 -1.41
C ARG A 60 13.37 -16.96 -1.22
N LYS A 61 12.92 -15.78 -1.67
CA LYS A 61 11.56 -15.26 -1.41
C LYS A 61 10.97 -14.47 -2.56
N GLN A 62 11.66 -14.43 -3.70
CA GLN A 62 11.33 -13.48 -4.76
C GLN A 62 9.93 -13.75 -5.31
N THR A 63 9.55 -15.02 -5.46
CA THR A 63 8.22 -15.41 -5.93
C THR A 63 7.15 -15.06 -4.89
N LEU A 64 7.38 -15.35 -3.61
CA LEU A 64 6.47 -15.03 -2.51
C LEU A 64 6.27 -13.51 -2.35
N ILE A 65 7.32 -12.70 -2.50
CA ILE A 65 7.21 -11.24 -2.45
C ILE A 65 6.29 -10.75 -3.57
N LEU A 66 6.48 -11.22 -4.80
CA LEU A 66 5.65 -10.83 -5.93
C LEU A 66 4.18 -11.23 -5.71
N MET A 67 3.93 -12.44 -5.20
CA MET A 67 2.58 -12.90 -4.84
C MET A 67 1.94 -12.02 -3.76
N CYS A 68 2.69 -11.68 -2.71
CA CYS A 68 2.20 -10.81 -1.64
C CYS A 68 1.94 -9.39 -2.15
N GLN A 69 2.85 -8.81 -2.93
CA GLN A 69 2.64 -7.48 -3.53
C GLN A 69 1.37 -7.46 -4.37
N TYR A 70 1.16 -8.48 -5.20
CA TYR A 70 -0.06 -8.60 -6.00
C TYR A 70 -1.32 -8.72 -5.13
N LEU A 71 -1.28 -9.60 -4.11
CA LEU A 71 -2.41 -9.82 -3.20
C LEU A 71 -2.78 -8.53 -2.44
N TYR A 72 -1.78 -7.81 -1.95
CA TYR A 72 -1.97 -6.58 -1.17
C TYR A 72 -2.21 -5.33 -2.03
N ALA A 73 -1.89 -5.36 -3.33
CA ALA A 73 -2.28 -4.32 -4.27
C ALA A 73 -3.79 -4.32 -4.54
N ILE A 74 -4.47 -5.43 -4.30
CA ILE A 74 -5.92 -5.54 -4.44
C ILE A 74 -6.58 -5.17 -3.10
N PRO A 75 -7.30 -4.04 -3.00
CA PRO A 75 -8.00 -3.70 -1.78
C PRO A 75 -9.10 -4.73 -1.51
N GLY A 76 -9.08 -5.34 -0.32
CA GLY A 76 -10.08 -6.34 0.09
C GLY A 76 -11.49 -5.80 0.32
N HIS A 77 -11.68 -4.47 0.28
CA HIS A 77 -12.97 -3.79 0.41
C HIS A 77 -12.95 -2.48 -0.37
N ASN A 78 -14.09 -2.11 -0.95
CA ASN A 78 -14.29 -0.82 -1.63
C ASN A 78 -14.35 0.41 -0.68
N ALA A 79 -14.19 0.27 0.64
CA ALA A 79 -14.41 1.36 1.61
C ALA A 79 -13.46 2.55 1.38
N ASN A 80 -12.23 2.27 0.94
CA ASN A 80 -11.27 3.33 0.58
C ASN A 80 -11.73 4.10 -0.66
N VAL A 81 -12.27 3.39 -1.66
CA VAL A 81 -12.82 3.98 -2.88
C VAL A 81 -14.08 4.79 -2.57
N GLU A 82 -15.00 4.26 -1.76
CA GLU A 82 -16.20 4.97 -1.32
C GLU A 82 -15.88 6.24 -0.52
N ARG A 83 -14.84 6.19 0.33
CA ARG A 83 -14.36 7.38 1.05
C ARG A 83 -13.84 8.44 0.09
N ILE A 84 -13.08 8.05 -0.94
CA ILE A 84 -12.60 8.97 -1.99
C ILE A 84 -13.79 9.58 -2.73
N PHE A 85 -14.77 8.77 -3.15
CA PHE A 85 -15.97 9.29 -3.81
C PHE A 85 -16.77 10.24 -2.93
N SER A 86 -16.91 9.94 -1.64
CA SER A 86 -17.57 10.84 -0.70
C SER A 86 -16.85 12.19 -0.61
N LEU A 87 -15.51 12.19 -0.60
CA LEU A 87 -14.72 13.43 -0.62
C LEU A 87 -14.89 14.20 -1.93
N VAL A 88 -14.88 13.51 -3.08
CA VAL A 88 -15.12 14.13 -4.39
C VAL A 88 -16.50 14.78 -4.42
N VAL A 89 -17.55 14.05 -4.04
CA VAL A 89 -18.93 14.56 -4.00
C VAL A 89 -19.06 15.75 -3.07
N ALA A 90 -18.38 15.76 -1.91
CA ALA A 90 -18.40 16.89 -0.99
C ALA A 90 -17.73 18.16 -1.55
N GLN A 91 -16.72 18.02 -2.43
CA GLN A 91 -16.06 19.17 -3.07
C GLN A 91 -16.76 19.59 -4.38
N TRP A 92 -17.37 18.63 -5.08
CA TRP A 92 -18.01 18.77 -6.38
C TRP A 92 -19.54 18.75 -6.24
N THR A 93 -20.12 19.70 -5.48
CA THR A 93 -21.57 19.92 -5.51
C THR A 93 -21.92 21.06 -6.48
N LYS A 94 -23.02 20.89 -7.24
CA LYS A 94 -23.51 21.85 -8.25
C LYS A 94 -23.65 23.29 -7.75
N GLU A 95 -23.83 23.45 -6.44
CA GLU A 95 -24.19 24.72 -5.81
C GLU A 95 -22.99 25.50 -5.27
N ARG A 96 -21.82 24.86 -5.08
CA ARG A 96 -20.78 25.47 -4.25
C ARG A 96 -19.51 25.89 -4.95
N ASN A 97 -18.92 25.14 -5.90
CA ASN A 97 -17.61 25.58 -6.43
C ASN A 97 -17.37 25.20 -7.91
N ARG A 98 -17.06 26.21 -8.74
CA ARG A 98 -16.55 26.06 -10.13
C ARG A 98 -15.07 25.65 -10.13
N LEU A 99 -14.69 24.69 -9.28
CA LEU A 99 -13.31 24.22 -9.22
C LEU A 99 -12.97 23.42 -10.48
N GLN A 100 -11.74 23.59 -10.93
CA GLN A 100 -11.17 22.72 -11.96
C GLN A 100 -11.00 21.30 -11.40
N ILE A 101 -11.02 20.30 -12.28
CA ILE A 101 -10.90 18.89 -11.90
C ILE A 101 -9.59 18.64 -11.15
N GLU A 102 -8.50 19.25 -11.61
CA GLU A 102 -7.16 19.16 -11.03
C GLU A 102 -7.14 19.71 -9.60
N THR A 103 -7.93 20.75 -9.32
CA THR A 103 -8.05 21.33 -7.98
C THR A 103 -8.80 20.38 -7.05
N VAL A 104 -9.89 19.77 -7.53
CA VAL A 104 -10.65 18.79 -6.72
C VAL A 104 -9.80 17.55 -6.45
N GLU A 105 -9.07 17.06 -7.45
CA GLU A 105 -8.12 15.97 -7.29
C GLU A 105 -7.06 16.29 -6.21
N SER A 106 -6.43 17.47 -6.30
CA SER A 106 -5.41 17.90 -5.33
C SER A 106 -5.96 17.99 -3.90
N ILE A 107 -7.19 18.50 -3.73
CA ILE A 107 -7.86 18.58 -2.43
C ILE A 107 -8.12 17.17 -1.88
N VAL A 108 -8.65 16.27 -2.71
CA VAL A 108 -8.96 14.89 -2.31
C VAL A 108 -7.69 14.14 -1.93
N GLN A 109 -6.63 14.22 -2.74
CA GLN A 109 -5.33 13.61 -2.44
C GLN A 109 -4.75 14.15 -1.13
N THR A 110 -4.79 15.47 -0.93
CA THR A 110 -4.30 16.09 0.31
C THR A 110 -5.11 15.59 1.51
N LYS A 111 -6.44 15.61 1.43
CA LYS A 111 -7.30 15.22 2.55
C LYS A 111 -7.23 13.73 2.88
N PHE A 112 -7.10 12.89 1.85
CA PHE A 112 -7.01 11.44 2.01
C PHE A 112 -5.65 11.00 2.56
N ASN A 113 -4.55 11.57 2.04
CA ASN A 113 -3.20 11.16 2.41
C ASN A 113 -2.73 11.81 3.73
N PHE A 114 -3.17 13.03 4.04
CA PHE A 114 -2.82 13.70 5.29
C PHE A 114 -3.97 13.58 6.30
N ASN A 115 -3.98 12.45 7.03
CA ASN A 115 -4.93 12.22 8.12
C ASN A 115 -4.61 13.05 9.37
N MET A 116 -4.69 14.37 9.25
CA MET A 116 -4.44 15.32 10.32
C MET A 116 -5.36 16.54 10.22
N THR A 117 -5.50 17.28 11.31
CA THR A 117 -6.28 18.52 11.32
C THR A 117 -5.54 19.61 10.54
N CYS A 118 -6.27 20.62 10.04
CA CYS A 118 -5.65 21.74 9.31
C CYS A 118 -4.55 22.42 10.12
N SER A 119 -4.73 22.57 11.44
CA SER A 119 -3.71 23.15 12.33
C SER A 119 -2.45 22.29 12.42
N LYS A 120 -2.61 20.95 12.50
CA LYS A 120 -1.46 20.02 12.50
C LYS A 120 -0.77 20.00 11.14
N PHE A 121 -1.54 20.02 10.05
CA PHE A 121 -1.00 20.10 8.69
C PHE A 121 -0.20 21.36 8.48
N HIS A 122 -0.73 22.52 8.89
CA HIS A 122 -0.01 23.78 8.81
C HIS A 122 1.33 23.72 9.55
N LYS A 123 1.34 23.24 10.80
CA LYS A 123 2.58 23.05 11.57
C LYS A 123 3.56 22.10 10.87
N TYR A 124 3.06 20.99 10.32
CA TYR A 124 3.86 20.01 9.59
C TYR A 124 4.51 20.62 8.34
N VAL A 125 3.76 21.35 7.53
CA VAL A 125 4.27 21.98 6.29
C VAL A 125 5.28 23.07 6.62
N MET A 126 5.02 23.90 7.64
CA MET A 126 5.96 24.93 8.08
C MET A 126 7.29 24.36 8.60
N GLY A 127 7.28 23.13 9.12
CA GLY A 127 8.49 22.42 9.52
C GLY A 127 9.27 21.78 8.36
N LYS A 128 8.80 21.89 7.11
CA LYS A 128 9.41 21.27 5.92
C LYS A 128 9.75 22.32 4.85
N PRO A 129 10.86 23.06 5.00
CA PRO A 129 11.24 24.11 4.05
C PRO A 129 11.44 23.57 2.63
N ASP A 130 11.94 22.35 2.46
CA ASP A 130 12.11 21.72 1.14
C ASP A 130 10.76 21.52 0.43
N LEU A 131 9.73 21.10 1.17
CA LEU A 131 8.37 20.94 0.62
C LEU A 131 7.84 22.29 0.13
N LEU A 132 8.01 23.35 0.93
CA LEU A 132 7.60 24.71 0.55
C LEU A 132 8.35 25.22 -0.68
N GLN A 133 9.64 24.89 -0.80
CA GLN A 133 10.43 25.26 -1.97
C GLN A 133 9.96 24.52 -3.23
N LYS A 134 9.64 23.23 -3.13
CA LYS A 134 9.07 22.44 -4.25
C LYS A 134 7.72 22.98 -4.70
N VAL A 135 6.83 23.29 -3.75
CA VAL A 135 5.53 23.93 -4.03
C VAL A 135 5.72 25.27 -4.73
N LYS A 136 6.64 26.11 -4.25
CA LYS A 136 6.95 27.41 -4.87
C LYS A 136 7.43 27.26 -6.33
N LYS A 137 8.20 26.22 -6.63
CA LYS A 137 8.67 25.91 -7.97
C LYS A 137 7.63 25.24 -8.87
N SER A 138 6.44 24.93 -8.35
CA SER A 138 5.41 24.16 -9.06
C SER A 138 5.94 22.81 -9.58
N GLU A 139 6.89 22.22 -8.86
CA GLU A 139 7.40 20.88 -9.18
C GLU A 139 6.28 19.87 -8.93
N LYS A 140 5.82 19.20 -9.99
CA LYS A 140 4.91 18.05 -9.88
C LYS A 140 5.69 16.86 -9.29
N TYR A 141 4.98 15.95 -8.64
CA TYR A 141 5.55 14.71 -8.12
C TYR A 141 6.28 13.98 -9.26
N ASN A 142 7.61 13.97 -9.22
CA ASN A 142 8.45 13.11 -10.05
C ASN A 142 8.64 11.77 -9.32
#